data_AF-A0A3Q7IXP5-F1
#
_entry.id   AF-A0A3Q7IXP5-F1
#
_cell.length_a   1.000
_cell.length_b   1.000
_cell.length_c   1.000
_cell.angle_alpha   90.00
_cell.angle_beta   90.00
_cell.angle_gamma   90.00
#
_symmetry.space_group_name_H-M   'P 1'
#
loop_
_entity.id
_entity.type
_entity.pdbx_description
1 polymer ?
#
loop_
_entity_poly.entity_id
_entity_poly.type
_entity_poly.pdbx_seq_one_letter_code
_entity_poly.pdbx_strand_id
1 'polypeptide(L)'
;FGLVKLLITETQRVPIIVGGSNSYIEKLVEDPMLMFKYKYDSCFIWIDVEQSVLNRRVDMRVDQIIFIPDADYTKGIRQCIGVRGIERYLREETNIYGDDESKQMSLQASISSIKRNTRMLICNQLDKIQRLISEKMWSVHYIISTDVFKEDLDEAWMNTVFATMPRYCEEISQKRSSQNYY
;
A
#
# COMPACT_ATOMS: atom_id res chain seq x y z
N PHE A 1 1.04 -0.16 -0.74
CA PHE A 1 1.89 -0.06 0.47
C PHE A 1 1.02 0.43 1.59
N GLY A 2 0.68 -0.46 2.52
CA GLY A 2 -0.49 -0.26 3.35
C GLY A 2 -0.45 -1.12 4.59
N LEU A 3 -1.09 -0.60 5.64
CA LEU A 3 -1.58 -1.40 6.73
C LEU A 3 -2.39 -2.58 6.16
N VAL A 4 -2.01 -3.80 6.51
CA VAL A 4 -2.88 -4.95 6.33
C VAL A 4 -3.76 -4.96 7.56
N LYS A 5 -5.02 -4.53 7.43
CA LYS A 5 -5.92 -4.49 8.58
C LYS A 5 -6.70 -5.79 8.66
N LEU A 6 -6.59 -6.50 9.77
CA LEU A 6 -7.46 -7.62 10.08
C LEU A 6 -8.62 -7.08 10.92
N LEU A 7 -9.85 -7.09 10.39
CA LEU A 7 -11.04 -6.75 11.16
C LEU A 7 -11.75 -8.03 11.58
N ILE A 8 -12.26 -8.10 12.80
CA ILE A 8 -12.98 -9.29 13.26
C ILE A 8 -14.43 -8.89 13.58
N THR A 9 -15.38 -9.53 12.88
CA THR A 9 -16.83 -9.41 13.14
C THR A 9 -17.30 -10.41 14.20
N GLU A 10 -18.50 -10.20 14.75
CA GLU A 10 -19.20 -11.12 15.68
C GLU A 10 -19.59 -12.48 15.09
N THR A 11 -19.53 -12.64 13.77
CA THR A 11 -19.74 -13.94 13.11
C THR A 11 -18.47 -14.78 13.23
N GLN A 12 -18.55 -16.11 13.09
CA GLN A 12 -17.39 -17.03 13.10
C GLN A 12 -16.37 -16.81 11.95
N ARG A 13 -16.33 -15.61 11.35
CA ARG A 13 -15.44 -15.20 10.27
C ARG A 13 -14.84 -13.84 10.57
N VAL A 14 -13.60 -13.67 10.12
CA VAL A 14 -12.73 -12.51 10.34
C VAL A 14 -12.63 -11.72 9.03
N PRO A 15 -13.36 -10.61 8.82
CA PRO A 15 -13.24 -9.78 7.62
C PRO A 15 -11.89 -9.05 7.54
N ILE A 16 -11.08 -9.35 6.54
CA ILE A 16 -9.78 -8.67 6.36
C ILE A 16 -9.97 -7.46 5.44
N ILE A 17 -9.55 -6.26 5.90
CA ILE A 17 -9.44 -5.07 5.05
C ILE A 17 -7.97 -4.84 4.67
N VAL A 18 -7.65 -5.14 3.42
CA VAL A 18 -6.33 -4.89 2.85
C VAL A 18 -6.38 -3.61 2.03
N GLY A 19 -5.56 -2.61 2.35
CA GLY A 19 -5.58 -1.35 1.61
C GLY A 19 -4.38 -0.45 1.86
N GLY A 20 -4.03 0.36 0.86
CA GLY A 20 -2.95 1.35 0.96
C GLY A 20 -3.41 2.78 1.26
N SER A 21 -4.71 3.02 1.43
CA SER A 21 -5.25 4.36 1.67
C SER A 21 -5.46 4.58 3.16
N ASN A 22 -4.42 5.05 3.85
CA ASN A 22 -4.49 5.32 5.29
C ASN A 22 -5.57 6.35 5.65
N SER A 23 -5.83 7.32 4.76
CA SER A 23 -6.90 8.30 4.95
C SER A 23 -8.30 7.70 4.89
N TYR A 24 -8.52 6.67 4.05
CA TYR A 24 -9.79 5.94 4.04
C TYR A 24 -9.97 5.12 5.31
N ILE A 25 -8.92 4.43 5.75
CA ILE A 25 -8.94 3.60 6.97
C ILE A 25 -9.16 4.48 8.21
N GLU A 26 -8.49 5.62 8.29
CA GLU A 26 -8.71 6.60 9.36
C GLU A 26 -10.17 7.03 9.39
N LYS A 27 -10.75 7.44 8.26
CA LYS A 27 -12.16 7.84 8.20
C LYS A 27 -13.09 6.70 8.57
N LEU A 28 -12.85 5.49 8.07
CA LEU A 28 -13.66 4.32 8.39
C LEU A 28 -13.71 4.03 9.90
N VAL A 29 -12.58 4.20 10.59
CA VAL A 29 -12.42 3.83 12.00
C VAL A 29 -12.81 4.95 12.95
N GLU A 30 -12.43 6.19 12.61
CA GLU A 30 -12.58 7.35 13.49
C GLU A 30 -13.89 8.11 13.30
N ASP A 31 -14.62 7.88 12.19
CA ASP A 31 -15.89 8.57 11.95
C ASP A 31 -16.96 8.12 12.97
N PRO A 32 -17.43 9.03 13.84
CA PRO A 32 -18.43 8.70 14.85
C PRO A 32 -19.74 8.19 14.26
N MET A 33 -20.11 8.61 13.05
CA MET A 33 -21.35 8.20 12.38
C MET A 33 -21.34 6.73 12.00
N LEU A 34 -20.16 6.16 11.74
CA LEU A 34 -20.01 4.74 11.42
C LEU A 34 -20.06 3.85 12.67
N MET A 35 -19.81 4.44 13.85
CA MET A 35 -19.68 3.76 15.14
C MET A 35 -18.76 2.53 15.06
N PHE A 36 -17.68 2.65 14.27
CA PHE A 36 -16.86 1.51 13.89
C PHE A 36 -16.20 0.84 15.09
N LYS A 37 -15.57 1.64 15.97
CA LYS A 37 -14.92 1.15 17.19
C LYS A 37 -15.88 0.52 18.20
N TYR A 38 -17.17 0.85 18.12
CA TYR A 38 -18.20 0.25 18.96
C TYR A 38 -18.66 -1.11 18.42
N LYS A 39 -18.72 -1.25 17.09
CA LYS A 39 -19.19 -2.46 16.41
C LYS A 39 -18.12 -3.53 16.25
N TYR A 40 -16.85 -3.14 16.21
CA TYR A 40 -15.76 -4.02 15.85
C TYR A 40 -14.57 -3.86 16.78
N ASP A 41 -14.09 -4.98 17.32
CA ASP A 41 -12.74 -5.05 17.87
C ASP A 41 -11.74 -5.09 16.70
N SER A 42 -10.86 -4.09 16.66
CA SER A 42 -9.97 -3.87 15.53
C SER A 42 -8.54 -4.27 15.89
N CYS A 43 -7.94 -5.10 15.04
CA CYS A 43 -6.50 -5.33 15.07
C CYS A 43 -5.84 -4.63 13.87
N PHE A 44 -4.80 -3.84 14.15
CA PHE A 44 -4.05 -3.15 13.12
C PHE A 44 -2.70 -3.82 12.96
N ILE A 45 -2.41 -4.29 11.73
CA ILE A 45 -1.12 -4.88 11.41
C ILE A 45 -0.44 -4.01 10.36
N TRP A 46 0.77 -3.57 10.68
CA TRP A 46 1.62 -2.85 9.76
C TRP A 46 2.75 -3.79 9.31
N ILE A 47 2.73 -4.11 8.02
CA ILE A 47 3.85 -4.79 7.36
C ILE A 47 4.84 -3.70 6.96
N ASP A 48 5.96 -3.64 7.67
CA ASP A 48 7.01 -2.69 7.39
C ASP A 48 8.14 -3.29 6.58
N VAL A 49 8.71 -2.45 5.73
CA VAL A 49 9.74 -2.79 4.78
C VAL A 49 10.66 -1.61 4.70
N GLU A 50 11.96 -1.87 4.74
CA GLU A 50 12.98 -0.83 4.64
C GLU A 50 12.74 0.07 3.39
N GLN A 51 12.78 1.38 3.60
CA GLN A 51 12.52 2.37 2.55
C GLN A 51 13.39 2.18 1.31
N SER A 52 14.65 1.77 1.48
CA SER A 52 15.58 1.53 0.37
C SER A 52 15.12 0.36 -0.52
N VAL A 53 14.64 -0.72 0.10
CA VAL A 53 14.09 -1.91 -0.56
C VAL A 53 12.77 -1.57 -1.25
N LEU A 54 11.91 -0.77 -0.61
CA LEU A 54 10.68 -0.26 -1.19
C LEU A 54 10.91 0.59 -2.43
N ASN A 55 11.85 1.53 -2.35
CA ASN A 55 12.20 2.41 -3.46
C ASN A 55 12.68 1.58 -4.65
N ARG A 56 13.55 0.58 -4.41
CA ARG A 56 14.03 -0.32 -5.46
C ARG A 56 12.89 -1.11 -6.12
N ARG A 57 12.01 -1.70 -5.31
CA ARG A 57 10.83 -2.46 -5.80
C ARG A 57 9.89 -1.59 -6.64
N VAL A 58 9.66 -0.35 -6.22
CA VAL A 58 8.84 0.60 -6.98
C VAL A 58 9.52 0.97 -8.28
N ASP A 59 10.81 1.28 -8.26
CA ASP A 59 11.55 1.63 -9.47
C ASP A 59 11.47 0.49 -10.49
N MET A 60 11.69 -0.76 -10.06
CA MET A 60 11.52 -1.96 -10.91
C MET A 60 10.10 -2.13 -11.45
N ARG A 61 9.07 -1.95 -10.62
CA ARG A 61 7.67 -2.05 -11.08
C ARG A 61 7.31 -0.96 -12.08
N VAL A 62 7.80 0.25 -11.91
CA VAL A 62 7.59 1.34 -12.86
C VAL A 62 8.23 1.01 -14.20
N ASP A 63 9.45 0.45 -14.19
CA ASP A 63 10.13 0.00 -15.41
C ASP A 63 9.33 -1.10 -16.14
N GLN A 64 8.76 -2.05 -15.40
CA GLN A 64 7.91 -3.12 -15.96
C GLN A 64 6.58 -2.61 -16.54
N ILE A 65 5.94 -1.62 -15.91
CA ILE A 65 4.63 -1.11 -16.34
C ILE A 65 4.73 -0.30 -17.64
N ILE A 66 5.86 0.38 -17.86
CA ILE A 66 6.05 1.28 -19.01
C ILE A 66 6.50 0.51 -20.25
N PHE A 67 7.02 -0.71 -20.08
CA PHE A 67 7.40 -1.61 -21.16
C PHE A 67 6.22 -2.46 -21.68
N ILE A 68 5.09 -1.81 -22.01
CA ILE A 68 3.95 -2.46 -22.67
C ILE A 68 3.74 -1.81 -24.03
N PRO A 69 4.19 -2.44 -25.13
CA PRO A 69 3.89 -1.96 -26.49
C PRO A 69 2.37 -1.87 -26.73
N ASP A 70 1.92 -0.84 -27.45
CA ASP A 70 0.54 -0.68 -27.95
C ASP A 70 -0.58 -0.52 -26.90
N ALA A 71 -0.25 -0.04 -25.69
CA ALA A 71 -1.21 0.17 -24.62
C ALA A 71 -2.05 1.46 -24.78
N ASP A 72 -3.40 1.38 -24.76
CA ASP A 72 -4.28 2.56 -24.68
C ASP A 72 -4.28 3.14 -23.26
N TYR A 73 -3.72 4.35 -23.11
CA TYR A 73 -3.58 5.07 -21.84
C TYR A 73 -4.74 6.02 -21.51
N THR A 74 -5.82 6.03 -22.31
CA THR A 74 -6.95 6.95 -22.13
C THR A 74 -8.11 6.39 -21.30
N LYS A 75 -8.04 5.12 -20.83
CA LYS A 75 -9.14 4.43 -20.14
C LYS A 75 -8.74 3.68 -18.84
N GLY A 76 -9.61 3.74 -17.83
CA GLY A 76 -9.64 2.82 -16.67
C GLY A 76 -8.59 3.07 -15.58
N ILE A 77 -8.14 1.98 -14.92
CA ILE A 77 -7.12 1.92 -13.84
C ILE A 77 -5.79 2.61 -14.21
N ARG A 78 -5.61 2.89 -15.49
CA ARG A 78 -4.56 3.71 -16.10
C ARG A 78 -4.84 5.21 -15.93
N GLN A 79 -5.44 5.63 -14.81
CA GLN A 79 -5.40 7.00 -14.27
C GLN A 79 -4.65 7.06 -12.93
N CYS A 80 -4.24 5.90 -12.40
CA CYS A 80 -3.42 5.83 -11.19
C CYS A 80 -2.05 6.50 -11.41
N ILE A 81 -1.31 6.72 -10.32
CA ILE A 81 -0.12 7.60 -10.17
C ILE A 81 0.93 7.54 -11.31
N GLY A 82 0.94 6.50 -12.14
CA GLY A 82 1.67 6.45 -13.41
C GLY A 82 1.23 7.46 -14.50
N VAL A 83 0.05 8.05 -14.46
CA VAL A 83 -0.53 8.73 -15.65
C VAL A 83 -0.32 10.23 -15.68
N ARG A 84 -0.27 10.89 -14.52
CA ARG A 84 0.18 12.29 -14.45
C ARG A 84 1.67 12.45 -14.80
N GLY A 85 2.45 11.38 -14.62
CA GLY A 85 3.87 11.40 -14.97
C GLY A 85 4.13 11.25 -16.47
N ILE A 86 3.22 10.58 -17.21
CA ILE A 86 3.35 10.25 -18.63
C ILE A 86 2.55 11.18 -19.55
N GLU A 87 1.71 12.08 -19.02
CA GLU A 87 0.93 13.03 -19.84
C GLU A 87 1.78 13.83 -20.82
N ARG A 88 2.97 14.28 -20.40
CA ARG A 88 3.91 15.01 -21.26
C ARG A 88 4.46 14.14 -22.38
N TYR A 89 4.88 12.92 -22.07
CA TYR A 89 5.29 11.93 -23.06
C TYR A 89 4.16 11.62 -24.05
N LEU A 90 2.93 11.37 -23.59
CA LEU A 90 1.79 11.09 -24.47
C LEU A 90 1.48 12.24 -25.43
N ARG A 91 1.65 13.50 -25.00
CA ARG A 91 1.48 14.68 -25.87
C ARG A 91 2.56 14.72 -26.96
N GLU A 92 3.79 14.37 -26.64
CA GLU A 92 4.92 14.38 -27.57
C GLU A 92 4.93 13.15 -28.51
N GLU A 93 4.42 12.00 -28.05
CA GLU A 93 4.26 10.80 -28.88
C GLU A 93 3.28 11.04 -30.04
N THR A 94 2.19 11.80 -29.80
CA THR A 94 1.24 12.19 -30.86
C THR A 94 1.80 13.22 -31.84
N ASN A 95 2.97 13.79 -31.57
CA ASN A 95 3.64 14.72 -32.48
C ASN A 95 4.37 13.94 -33.57
N ILE A 96 3.69 13.79 -34.71
CA ILE A 96 4.23 13.21 -35.95
C ILE A 96 5.46 13.95 -36.53
N TYR A 97 5.79 15.14 -36.02
CA TYR A 97 7.00 15.89 -36.39
C TYR A 97 8.11 15.85 -35.31
N GLY A 98 7.89 15.17 -34.19
CA GLY A 98 8.88 15.04 -33.12
C GLY A 98 9.98 14.04 -33.50
N ASP A 99 11.24 14.42 -33.29
CA ASP A 99 12.37 13.50 -33.48
C ASP A 99 12.40 12.41 -32.39
N ASP A 100 12.96 11.25 -32.73
CA ASP A 100 12.95 10.07 -31.85
C ASP A 100 13.78 10.28 -30.56
N GLU A 101 14.82 11.10 -30.59
CA GLU A 101 15.64 11.46 -29.42
C GLU A 101 14.83 12.32 -28.44
N SER A 102 14.08 13.31 -28.94
CA SER A 102 13.17 14.13 -28.13
C SER A 102 12.08 13.29 -27.46
N LYS A 103 11.46 12.35 -28.18
CA LYS A 103 10.45 11.43 -27.62
C LYS A 103 11.05 10.53 -26.54
N GLN A 104 12.25 10.00 -26.78
CA GLN A 104 12.96 9.16 -25.81
C GLN A 104 13.34 9.95 -24.54
N MET A 105 13.82 11.19 -24.67
CA MET A 105 14.11 12.05 -23.53
C MET A 105 12.86 12.34 -22.69
N SER A 106 11.73 12.59 -23.35
CA SER A 106 10.46 12.83 -22.66
C SER A 106 9.96 11.62 -21.90
N LEU A 107 10.03 10.44 -22.52
CA LEU A 107 9.71 9.17 -21.89
C LEU A 107 10.54 8.94 -20.62
N GLN A 108 11.85 9.15 -20.70
CA GLN A 108 12.76 8.98 -19.56
C GLN A 108 12.45 9.97 -18.42
N ALA A 109 12.14 11.22 -18.75
CA ALA A 109 11.72 12.21 -17.77
C ALA A 109 10.37 11.84 -17.12
N SER A 110 9.44 11.31 -17.90
CA SER A 110 8.15 10.81 -17.41
C SER A 110 8.31 9.62 -16.47
N ILE A 111 9.10 8.61 -16.84
CA ILE A 111 9.47 7.47 -15.98
C ILE A 111 10.05 7.97 -14.65
N SER A 112 11.03 8.88 -14.73
CA SER A 112 11.71 9.45 -13.56
C SER A 112 10.74 10.20 -12.64
N SER A 113 9.78 10.93 -13.21
CA SER A 113 8.72 11.62 -12.48
C SER A 113 7.80 10.63 -11.75
N ILE A 114 7.39 9.54 -12.38
CA ILE A 114 6.55 8.51 -11.76
C ILE A 114 7.27 7.86 -10.58
N LYS A 115 8.54 7.46 -10.77
CA LYS A 115 9.38 6.89 -9.71
C LYS A 115 9.46 7.86 -8.53
N ARG A 116 9.79 9.13 -8.80
CA ARG A 116 9.85 10.19 -7.76
C ARG A 116 8.53 10.35 -7.02
N ASN A 117 7.42 10.51 -7.73
CA ASN A 117 6.10 10.72 -7.12
C ASN A 117 5.66 9.51 -6.30
N THR A 118 5.94 8.29 -6.77
CA THR A 118 5.61 7.07 -6.04
C THR A 118 6.46 6.91 -4.78
N ARG A 119 7.75 7.27 -4.83
CA ARG A 119 8.61 7.32 -3.62
C ARG A 119 8.10 8.35 -2.60
N MET A 120 7.72 9.55 -3.06
CA MET A 120 7.08 10.55 -2.19
C MET A 120 5.78 10.05 -1.57
N LEU A 121 4.97 9.31 -2.34
CA LEU A 121 3.76 8.69 -1.80
C LEU A 121 4.09 7.70 -0.67
N ILE A 122 5.14 6.88 -0.82
CA ILE A 122 5.56 5.94 0.23
C ILE A 122 5.90 6.72 1.51
N CYS A 123 6.73 7.76 1.42
CA CYS A 123 7.06 8.60 2.57
C CYS A 123 5.79 9.16 3.23
N ASN A 124 4.90 9.75 2.44
CA ASN A 124 3.64 10.31 2.95
C ASN A 124 2.73 9.26 3.60
N GLN A 125 2.74 8.01 3.12
CA GLN A 125 1.97 6.94 3.76
C GLN A 125 2.61 6.53 5.08
N LEU A 126 3.94 6.46 5.18
CA LEU A 126 4.65 6.17 6.43
C LEU A 126 4.38 7.24 7.48
N ASP A 127 4.48 8.52 7.12
CA ASP A 127 4.17 9.64 8.02
C ASP A 127 2.74 9.54 8.56
N LYS A 128 1.78 9.16 7.69
CA LYS A 128 0.39 8.93 8.10
C LYS A 128 0.26 7.78 9.08
N ILE A 129 0.97 6.67 8.89
CA ILE A 129 0.93 5.53 9.83
C ILE A 129 1.49 5.96 11.18
N GLN A 130 2.64 6.62 11.19
CA GLN A 130 3.27 7.13 12.42
C GLN A 130 2.32 8.05 13.16
N ARG A 131 1.63 8.95 12.45
CA ARG A 131 0.62 9.83 13.01
C ARG A 131 -0.56 9.09 13.64
N LEU A 132 -1.06 8.03 13.00
CA LEU A 132 -2.12 7.19 13.55
C LEU A 132 -1.68 6.51 14.85
N ILE A 133 -0.42 6.07 14.94
CA ILE A 133 0.13 5.47 16.15
C ILE A 133 0.26 6.52 17.26
N SER A 134 0.90 7.67 16.98
CA SER A 134 1.26 8.65 18.00
C SER A 134 0.12 9.57 18.42
N GLU A 135 -0.72 10.04 17.48
CA GLU A 135 -1.79 11.00 17.77
C GLU A 135 -3.12 10.32 18.08
N LYS A 136 -3.43 9.21 17.41
CA LYS A 136 -4.69 8.47 17.58
C LYS A 136 -4.56 7.30 18.54
N MET A 137 -3.37 7.05 19.07
CA MET A 137 -3.08 5.96 20.01
C MET A 137 -3.50 4.59 19.47
N TRP A 138 -3.35 4.38 18.16
CA TRP A 138 -3.67 3.08 17.56
C TRP A 138 -2.68 2.02 18.03
N SER A 139 -3.21 0.93 18.60
CA SER A 139 -2.42 -0.27 18.89
C SER A 139 -2.14 -1.00 17.59
N VAL A 140 -0.92 -0.85 17.06
CA VAL A 140 -0.48 -1.46 15.80
C VAL A 140 0.56 -2.53 16.07
N HIS A 141 0.32 -3.73 15.55
CA HIS A 141 1.30 -4.81 15.50
C HIS A 141 2.21 -4.63 14.29
N TYR A 142 3.51 -4.78 14.52
CA TYR A 142 4.54 -4.49 13.54
C TYR A 142 5.19 -5.78 13.04
N ILE A 143 5.23 -5.96 11.72
CA ILE A 143 5.88 -7.11 11.08
C ILE A 143 6.95 -6.57 10.15
N ILE A 144 8.22 -6.83 10.48
CA ILE A 144 9.34 -6.55 9.59
C ILE A 144 9.32 -7.58 8.48
N SER A 145 9.18 -7.13 7.23
CA SER A 145 9.11 -7.97 6.05
C SER A 145 10.19 -7.61 5.02
N THR A 146 11.16 -6.77 5.38
CA THR A 146 12.23 -6.29 4.49
C THR A 146 12.85 -7.39 3.62
N ASP A 147 13.19 -8.53 4.20
CA ASP A 147 13.87 -9.61 3.47
C ASP A 147 12.97 -10.31 2.46
N VAL A 148 11.66 -10.36 2.72
CA VAL A 148 10.68 -10.87 1.74
C VAL A 148 10.69 -10.03 0.46
N PHE A 149 10.89 -8.73 0.62
CA PHE A 149 10.95 -7.80 -0.49
C PHE A 149 12.33 -7.75 -1.17
N LYS A 150 13.38 -8.37 -0.63
CA LYS A 150 14.70 -8.44 -1.27
C LYS A 150 14.79 -9.54 -2.33
N GLU A 151 14.24 -10.72 -2.06
CA GLU A 151 14.51 -11.91 -2.88
C GLU A 151 13.28 -12.50 -3.60
N ASP A 152 12.08 -11.92 -3.43
CA ASP A 152 10.84 -12.41 -4.06
C ASP A 152 10.56 -13.89 -3.73
N LEU A 153 10.91 -14.30 -2.50
CA LEU A 153 10.77 -15.66 -2.03
C LEU A 153 9.43 -15.85 -1.30
N ASP A 154 8.59 -16.72 -1.85
CA ASP A 154 7.38 -17.23 -1.19
C ASP A 154 7.71 -17.84 0.18
N GLU A 155 8.89 -18.47 0.33
CA GLU A 155 9.37 -19.03 1.59
C GLU A 155 9.61 -17.95 2.66
N ALA A 156 10.22 -16.82 2.29
CA ALA A 156 10.45 -15.71 3.22
C ALA A 156 9.12 -15.11 3.68
N TRP A 157 8.14 -14.98 2.78
CA TRP A 157 6.78 -14.55 3.13
C TRP A 157 6.12 -15.52 4.13
N MET A 158 6.22 -16.83 3.88
CA MET A 158 5.66 -17.86 4.74
C MET A 158 6.28 -17.85 6.14
N ASN A 159 7.60 -17.70 6.23
CA ASN A 159 8.33 -17.75 7.50
C ASN A 159 8.25 -16.47 8.33
N THR A 160 7.80 -15.35 7.74
CA THR A 160 7.72 -14.04 8.44
C THR A 160 6.29 -13.58 8.63
N VAL A 161 5.62 -13.24 7.53
CA VAL A 161 4.27 -12.66 7.55
C VAL A 161 3.25 -13.72 7.90
N PHE A 162 3.28 -14.89 7.24
CA PHE A 162 2.28 -15.93 7.47
C PHE A 162 2.43 -16.58 8.85
N ALA A 163 3.67 -16.90 9.25
CA ALA A 163 3.95 -17.52 10.55
C ALA A 163 3.51 -16.66 11.77
N THR A 164 3.43 -15.33 11.62
CA THR A 164 3.00 -14.43 12.70
C THR A 164 1.48 -14.25 12.78
N MET A 165 0.72 -14.59 11.73
CA MET A 165 -0.74 -14.42 11.70
C MET A 165 -1.49 -15.21 12.79
N PRO A 166 -1.18 -16.51 13.06
CA PRO A 166 -1.90 -17.28 14.09
C PRO A 166 -1.83 -16.63 15.47
N ARG A 167 -0.68 -16.07 15.85
CA ARG A 167 -0.49 -15.38 17.13
C ARG A 167 -1.44 -14.18 17.27
N TYR A 168 -1.53 -13.35 16.23
CA TYR A 168 -2.44 -12.19 16.28
C TYR A 168 -3.91 -12.63 16.30
N CYS A 169 -4.26 -13.71 15.60
CA CYS A 169 -5.60 -14.29 15.70
C CYS A 169 -5.92 -14.76 17.13
N GLU A 170 -4.99 -15.43 17.81
CA GLU A 170 -5.15 -15.88 19.19
C GLU A 170 -5.26 -14.72 20.19
N GLU A 171 -4.40 -13.69 20.07
CA GLU A 171 -4.45 -12.50 20.92
C GLU A 171 -5.83 -11.80 20.82
N ILE A 172 -6.44 -11.77 19.63
CA ILE A 172 -7.77 -11.18 19.43
C ILE A 172 -8.87 -12.11 19.99
N SER A 173 -8.76 -13.43 19.81
CA SER A 173 -9.70 -14.39 20.40
C SER A 173 -9.73 -14.31 21.93
N GLN A 174 -8.58 -14.16 22.57
CA GLN A 174 -8.48 -14.05 24.04
C GLN A 174 -9.07 -12.74 24.58
N LYS A 175 -8.85 -11.60 23.91
CA LYS A 175 -9.49 -10.32 24.29
C LYS A 175 -11.01 -10.42 24.33
N ARG A 176 -11.60 -11.15 23.37
CA ARG A 176 -13.05 -11.42 23.32
C ARG A 176 -13.55 -12.23 24.51
N SER A 177 -12.84 -13.30 24.88
CA SER A 177 -13.22 -14.14 26.01
C SER A 177 -13.26 -13.33 27.31
N SER A 178 -12.32 -12.42 27.52
CA SER A 178 -12.24 -11.59 28.73
C SER A 178 -13.31 -10.50 28.82
N GLN A 179 -13.87 -10.03 27.69
CA GLN A 179 -14.96 -9.04 27.67
C GLN A 179 -16.34 -9.64 27.88
N ASN A 180 -16.54 -10.95 27.65
CA ASN A 180 -17.82 -11.63 27.85
C ASN A 180 -18.08 -12.07 29.31
N TYR A 181 -17.17 -11.79 30.24
CA TYR A 181 -17.31 -12.11 31.67
C TYR A 181 -17.71 -10.90 32.54
N TYR A 182 -18.06 -9.76 31.94
CA TYR A 182 -18.56 -8.56 32.62
C TYR A 182 -19.91 -8.11 32.06
#